data_AF-A0A2E0VQ58-F1
#
_entry.id   AF-A0A2E0VQ58-F1
#
_cell.length_a   1.000
_cell.length_b   1.000
_cell.length_c   1.000
_cell.angle_alpha   90.00
_cell.angle_beta   90.00
_cell.angle_gamma   90.00
#
_symmetry.space_group_name_H-M   'P 1'
#
loop_
_entity.id
_entity.type
_entity.pdbx_description
1 polymer ?
#
loop_
_entity_poly.entity_id
_entity_poly.type
_entity_poly.pdbx_seq_one_letter_code
_entity_poly.pdbx_strand_id
1 'polypeptide(L)'
;MIRLLTFLVFSTFLFACGKDDDGGGTTLPTVTIDHLTRFEGNEDNTFDFSVRLSAASKEQVSVDYETEDRSAEAGDDYEATSGTLVFSPGETQKVVSVLVYGDTLKEGDEEFNLKLLNPVNCELSSSGAIGTIRNDDTYLPVDDQGYVTPDSYAGWNLVWRDEFNGTTIDPANWKHETGNHGWGNNELQYYTDRPDNSYISDGKLVIEAKKENFGGSQYTSARMISAGLQEFQYGRIDIRAKLPEGKGIWPALWMLGSDFWTTGWPNCGEIDIMEIVGHEPSTVHGTAHWGDFSGNHVSYGNSTTLSSGKFSDEFHVFTIIWDNEKIRWFLDDNLYNTLDITPSALSEFHQPFFFIFNIAVGGNWPGSPDGTTVFPQYMYVDYIRVFQQ
;
A
#
# COMPACT_ATOMS: atom_id res chain seq x y z
N MET A 1 47.81 90.16 5.61
CA MET A 1 47.67 88.96 6.44
C MET A 1 48.41 87.83 5.74
N ILE A 2 49.68 87.58 6.06
CA ILE A 2 50.20 86.77 7.18
C ILE A 2 49.93 85.28 6.99
N ARG A 3 51.01 84.57 6.56
CA ARG A 3 51.51 83.24 6.98
C ARG A 3 50.64 82.00 6.62
N LEU A 4 51.18 80.80 6.33
CA LEU A 4 52.50 80.23 6.55
C LEU A 4 52.74 79.06 5.56
N LEU A 5 54.00 78.89 5.19
CA LEU A 5 54.61 77.77 4.48
C LEU A 5 54.83 76.59 5.45
N THR A 6 54.65 75.33 5.03
CA THR A 6 55.43 74.22 5.58
C THR A 6 55.77 73.20 4.50
N PHE A 7 57.08 73.05 4.28
CA PHE A 7 57.74 72.03 3.49
C PHE A 7 57.87 70.73 4.30
N LEU A 8 57.78 69.56 3.67
CA LEU A 8 58.57 68.40 4.09
C LEU A 8 58.94 67.54 2.87
N VAL A 9 60.25 67.42 2.65
CA VAL A 9 60.91 66.50 1.72
C VAL A 9 61.20 65.21 2.49
N PHE A 10 60.98 64.03 1.90
CA PHE A 10 61.86 62.88 2.13
C PHE A 10 61.87 61.91 0.93
N SER A 11 63.08 61.53 0.55
CA SER A 11 63.51 60.63 -0.50
C SER A 11 63.40 59.16 -0.06
N THR A 12 63.16 58.19 -0.98
CA THR A 12 64.05 57.06 -1.35
C THR A 12 63.32 55.80 -1.88
N PHE A 13 63.73 55.39 -3.09
CA PHE A 13 64.07 54.05 -3.64
C PHE A 13 63.12 52.81 -3.64
N LEU A 14 63.01 52.24 -4.86
CA LEU A 14 62.85 50.82 -5.30
C LEU A 14 61.55 50.09 -4.92
N PHE A 15 60.88 49.36 -5.82
CA PHE A 15 61.37 48.25 -6.64
C PHE A 15 60.60 48.11 -7.97
N ALA A 16 61.30 47.64 -8.99
CA ALA A 16 60.73 46.98 -10.16
C ALA A 16 60.39 45.51 -9.84
N CYS A 17 59.49 44.95 -10.65
CA CYS A 17 59.12 43.54 -10.83
C CYS A 17 58.04 42.96 -9.89
N GLY A 18 56.82 42.88 -10.41
CA GLY A 18 56.02 41.66 -10.46
C GLY A 18 55.48 41.58 -11.88
N LYS A 19 56.11 40.85 -12.81
CA LYS A 19 55.87 39.42 -13.05
C LYS A 19 54.37 39.18 -13.27
N ASP A 20 53.96 39.34 -14.52
CA ASP A 20 52.74 38.75 -15.05
C ASP A 20 52.85 37.25 -14.77
N ASP A 21 52.23 36.82 -13.68
CA ASP A 21 51.98 35.42 -13.41
C ASP A 21 50.61 35.14 -14.02
N ASP A 22 50.60 34.96 -15.34
CA ASP A 22 49.50 34.35 -16.09
C ASP A 22 49.38 32.85 -15.74
N GLY A 23 49.49 32.53 -14.45
CA GLY A 23 49.16 31.24 -13.86
C GLY A 23 47.64 31.03 -13.82
N GLY A 24 46.93 31.46 -14.86
CA GLY A 24 45.54 31.16 -15.11
C GLY A 24 45.39 29.70 -15.52
N GLY A 25 45.61 28.79 -14.58
CA GLY A 25 45.04 27.45 -14.69
C GLY A 25 43.53 27.64 -14.72
N THR A 26 42.93 27.61 -15.91
CA THR A 26 41.48 27.69 -16.08
C THR A 26 40.89 26.39 -15.55
N THR A 27 40.57 26.37 -14.26
CA THR A 27 39.79 25.28 -13.68
C THR A 27 38.48 25.18 -14.45
N LEU A 28 38.25 24.05 -15.11
CA LEU A 28 37.02 23.81 -15.85
C LEU A 28 35.83 23.84 -14.88
N PRO A 29 34.67 24.41 -15.28
CA PRO A 29 33.48 24.28 -14.47
C PRO A 29 33.07 22.81 -14.36
N THR A 30 32.48 22.45 -13.23
CA THR A 30 31.90 21.12 -13.01
C THR A 30 30.41 21.16 -13.30
N VAL A 31 29.89 20.14 -13.98
CA VAL A 31 28.46 19.93 -14.20
C VAL A 31 27.88 19.08 -13.08
N THR A 32 26.82 19.58 -12.44
CA THR A 32 26.01 18.88 -11.43
C THR A 32 24.58 18.70 -11.93
N ILE A 33 23.95 17.60 -11.53
CA ILE A 33 22.52 17.34 -11.71
C ILE A 33 21.99 16.69 -10.43
N ASP A 34 20.82 17.14 -9.97
CA ASP A 34 20.18 16.62 -8.76
C ASP A 34 19.19 15.52 -9.12
N HIS A 35 19.01 14.55 -8.21
CA HIS A 35 17.91 13.58 -8.29
C HIS A 35 16.55 14.29 -8.24
N LEU A 36 15.55 13.70 -8.88
CA LEU A 36 14.19 14.22 -8.91
C LEU A 36 13.21 13.13 -8.50
N THR A 37 12.32 13.45 -7.56
CA THR A 37 11.24 12.55 -7.14
C THR A 37 9.93 13.31 -7.24
N ARG A 38 8.97 12.78 -8.02
CA ARG A 38 7.65 13.37 -8.21
C ARG A 38 6.61 12.28 -8.44
N PHE A 39 5.34 12.62 -8.20
CA PHE A 39 4.22 11.78 -8.60
C PHE A 39 3.98 11.86 -10.10
N GLU A 40 3.57 10.76 -10.70
CA GLU A 40 3.15 10.70 -12.11
C GLU A 40 1.81 11.42 -12.33
N GLY A 41 0.88 11.34 -11.36
CA GLY A 41 -0.46 11.86 -11.53
C GLY A 41 -1.20 11.18 -12.69
N ASN A 42 -2.42 11.65 -12.97
CA ASN A 42 -3.31 10.89 -13.89
C ASN A 42 -3.24 11.24 -15.37
N GLU A 43 -2.36 12.16 -15.73
CA GLU A 43 -2.11 12.58 -17.12
C GLU A 43 -0.60 12.75 -17.28
N ASP A 44 -0.10 12.46 -18.49
CA ASP A 44 1.31 12.64 -18.84
C ASP A 44 1.85 14.00 -18.38
N ASN A 45 3.02 13.97 -17.76
CA ASN A 45 3.66 15.16 -17.21
C ASN A 45 5.17 15.16 -17.50
N THR A 46 5.86 16.26 -17.16
CA THR A 46 7.30 16.37 -17.41
C THR A 46 8.10 16.45 -16.12
N PHE A 47 9.13 15.61 -16.04
CA PHE A 47 10.15 15.65 -14.99
C PHE A 47 11.31 16.52 -15.46
N ASP A 48 11.40 17.73 -14.88
CA ASP A 48 12.38 18.75 -15.25
C ASP A 48 13.65 18.67 -14.37
N PHE A 49 14.73 18.13 -14.93
CA PHE A 49 16.02 18.03 -14.26
C PHE A 49 16.86 19.28 -14.49
N SER A 50 17.21 19.98 -13.40
CA SER A 50 18.12 21.12 -13.47
C SER A 50 19.57 20.68 -13.55
N VAL A 51 20.24 20.99 -14.66
CA VAL A 51 21.67 20.78 -14.86
C VAL A 51 22.41 22.09 -14.67
N ARG A 52 23.45 22.12 -13.82
CA ARG A 52 24.12 23.36 -13.40
C ARG A 52 25.63 23.28 -13.57
N LEU A 53 26.24 24.40 -13.96
CA LEU A 53 27.68 24.60 -13.91
C LEU A 53 28.07 25.23 -12.56
N SER A 54 29.18 24.80 -11.97
CA SER A 54 29.69 25.40 -10.72
C SER A 54 30.19 26.85 -10.89
N ALA A 55 30.52 27.24 -12.12
CA ALA A 55 30.85 28.62 -12.47
C ALA A 55 30.56 28.87 -13.96
N ALA A 56 30.38 30.14 -14.32
CA ALA A 56 30.23 30.54 -15.72
C ALA A 56 31.53 30.31 -16.50
N SER A 57 31.42 29.75 -17.71
CA SER A 57 32.55 29.59 -18.64
C SER A 57 32.62 30.73 -19.65
N LYS A 58 33.85 31.03 -20.12
CA LYS A 58 34.08 31.91 -21.28
C LYS A 58 33.96 31.16 -22.60
N GLU A 59 34.04 29.83 -22.55
CA GLU A 59 33.86 28.94 -23.70
C GLU A 59 32.47 28.30 -23.65
N GLN A 60 32.00 27.82 -24.79
CA GLN A 60 30.81 26.98 -24.82
C GLN A 60 31.11 25.67 -24.09
N VAL A 61 30.18 25.26 -23.24
CA VAL A 61 30.23 23.97 -22.52
C VAL A 61 29.12 23.09 -23.06
N SER A 62 29.41 21.81 -23.28
CA SER A 62 28.38 20.83 -23.65
C SER A 62 28.54 19.50 -22.94
N VAL A 63 27.41 18.85 -22.74
CA VAL A 63 27.30 17.50 -22.18
C VAL A 63 26.17 16.79 -22.90
N ASP A 64 26.41 15.56 -23.33
CA ASP A 64 25.35 14.70 -23.87
C ASP A 64 24.53 14.12 -22.72
N TYR A 65 23.29 13.79 -22.98
CA TYR A 65 22.43 13.13 -22.01
C TYR A 65 21.58 12.05 -22.69
N GLU A 66 21.27 11.00 -21.92
CA GLU A 66 20.35 9.94 -22.31
C GLU A 66 19.67 9.37 -21.08
N THR A 67 18.42 8.95 -21.22
CA THR A 67 17.72 8.14 -20.22
C THR A 67 18.11 6.67 -20.34
N GLU A 68 18.07 5.94 -19.23
CA GLU A 68 18.22 4.48 -19.20
C GLU A 68 17.26 3.88 -18.17
N ASP A 69 16.60 2.79 -18.57
CA ASP A 69 15.65 2.04 -17.75
C ASP A 69 16.28 1.55 -16.43
N ARG A 70 15.46 1.46 -15.39
CA ARG A 70 15.79 0.66 -14.21
C ARG A 70 14.60 -0.21 -13.83
N SER A 71 13.75 0.25 -12.92
CA SER A 71 12.46 -0.39 -12.67
C SER A 71 11.39 0.23 -13.56
N ALA A 72 11.52 1.52 -13.89
CA ALA A 72 10.75 2.15 -14.96
C ALA A 72 11.37 1.80 -16.32
N GLU A 73 10.52 1.46 -17.28
CA GLU A 73 10.79 1.06 -18.66
C GLU A 73 10.33 2.16 -19.65
N ALA A 74 11.21 2.53 -20.58
CA ALA A 74 10.87 3.52 -21.59
C ALA A 74 9.81 3.00 -22.58
N GLY A 75 8.77 3.81 -22.81
CA GLY A 75 7.62 3.47 -23.63
C GLY A 75 6.39 3.08 -22.81
N ASP A 76 6.59 2.60 -21.58
CA ASP A 76 5.53 2.24 -20.64
C ASP A 76 5.38 3.32 -19.55
N ASP A 77 6.48 3.73 -18.88
CA ASP A 77 6.43 4.69 -17.76
C ASP A 77 6.95 6.09 -18.14
N TYR A 78 7.86 6.16 -19.11
CA TYR A 78 8.44 7.42 -19.56
C TYR A 78 8.90 7.39 -21.03
N GLU A 79 9.06 8.55 -21.66
CA GLU A 79 9.61 8.66 -23.02
C GLU A 79 11.14 8.67 -22.99
N ALA A 80 11.77 7.72 -23.69
CA ALA A 80 13.22 7.69 -23.86
C ALA A 80 13.72 9.02 -24.45
N THR A 81 14.53 9.73 -23.68
CA THR A 81 14.98 11.08 -24.03
C THR A 81 16.50 11.11 -24.12
N SER A 82 17.05 11.64 -25.23
CA SER A 82 18.49 11.85 -25.39
C SER A 82 18.81 13.11 -26.20
N GLY A 83 20.01 13.66 -26.03
CA GLY A 83 20.47 14.83 -26.76
C GLY A 83 21.76 15.43 -26.23
N THR A 84 22.04 16.67 -26.63
CA THR A 84 23.20 17.44 -26.16
C THR A 84 22.73 18.73 -25.50
N LEU A 85 23.06 18.94 -24.23
CA LEU A 85 22.93 20.22 -23.56
C LEU A 85 24.09 21.14 -23.96
N VAL A 86 23.77 22.37 -24.34
CA VAL A 86 24.76 23.39 -24.69
C VAL A 86 24.57 24.63 -23.82
N PHE A 87 25.56 24.94 -23.00
CA PHE A 87 25.63 26.18 -22.24
C PHE A 87 26.38 27.22 -23.06
N SER A 88 25.69 28.33 -23.37
CA SER A 88 26.37 29.47 -24.00
C SER A 88 27.38 30.10 -23.03
N PRO A 89 28.44 30.78 -23.50
CA PRO A 89 29.34 31.51 -22.62
C PRO A 89 28.58 32.40 -21.64
N GLY A 90 28.88 32.30 -20.35
CA GLY A 90 28.18 33.01 -19.28
C GLY A 90 26.97 32.29 -18.67
N GLU A 91 26.41 31.27 -19.33
CA GLU A 91 25.26 30.50 -18.83
C GLU A 91 25.70 29.44 -17.82
N THR A 92 24.91 29.21 -16.77
CA THR A 92 25.25 28.27 -15.69
C THR A 92 24.15 27.25 -15.39
N GLN A 93 23.02 27.29 -16.10
CA GLN A 93 21.90 26.41 -15.85
C GLN A 93 21.18 26.05 -17.15
N LYS A 94 20.81 24.77 -17.28
CA LYS A 94 19.91 24.23 -18.29
C LYS A 94 18.92 23.27 -17.63
N VAL A 95 17.89 22.90 -18.38
CA VAL A 95 16.91 21.90 -17.99
C VAL A 95 16.89 20.80 -19.03
N VAL A 96 16.83 19.54 -18.58
CA VAL A 96 16.42 18.39 -19.38
C VAL A 96 15.03 18.01 -18.90
N SER A 97 14.07 17.99 -19.81
CA SER A 97 12.70 17.56 -19.52
C SER A 97 12.53 16.14 -20.06
N VAL A 98 12.07 15.23 -19.21
CA VAL A 98 11.69 13.86 -19.57
C VAL A 98 10.16 13.77 -19.45
N LEU A 99 9.48 13.32 -20.48
CA LEU A 99 8.04 13.03 -20.42
C LEU A 99 7.84 11.75 -19.62
N VAL A 100 6.99 11.80 -18.60
CA VAL A 100 6.55 10.67 -17.77
C VAL A 100 5.07 10.44 -18.09
N TYR A 101 4.71 9.19 -18.34
CA TYR A 101 3.32 8.82 -18.60
C TYR A 101 2.62 8.70 -17.26
N GLY A 102 1.45 9.32 -17.15
CA GLY A 102 0.65 9.30 -15.93
C GLY A 102 -0.68 8.62 -16.21
N ASP A 103 -1.19 7.82 -15.27
CA ASP A 103 -2.44 7.10 -15.48
C ASP A 103 -3.31 6.93 -14.22
N THR A 104 -3.94 5.77 -14.04
CA THR A 104 -4.73 5.51 -12.81
C THR A 104 -4.36 4.17 -12.21
N LEU A 105 -3.52 3.38 -12.89
CA LEU A 105 -3.15 2.05 -12.49
C LEU A 105 -2.25 2.15 -11.26
N LYS A 106 -2.57 1.35 -10.24
CA LYS A 106 -1.73 1.28 -9.07
C LYS A 106 -0.47 0.46 -9.37
N GLU A 107 0.66 1.14 -9.38
CA GLU A 107 1.97 0.55 -9.61
C GLU A 107 2.93 0.73 -8.41
N GLY A 108 4.18 0.27 -8.55
CA GLY A 108 5.22 0.55 -7.58
C GLY A 108 5.77 1.97 -7.72
N ASP A 109 6.52 2.45 -6.73
CA ASP A 109 7.44 3.57 -7.00
C ASP A 109 8.56 3.04 -7.90
N GLU A 110 8.87 3.77 -8.96
CA GLU A 110 9.80 3.32 -9.98
C GLU A 110 10.91 4.34 -10.26
N GLU A 111 12.02 3.85 -10.81
CA GLU A 111 13.19 4.67 -11.08
C GLU A 111 13.69 4.48 -12.51
N PHE A 112 14.15 5.57 -13.12
CA PHE A 112 15.00 5.58 -14.31
C PHE A 112 16.26 6.43 -14.08
N ASN A 113 17.30 6.20 -14.88
CA ASN A 113 18.51 7.03 -14.88
C ASN A 113 18.40 8.14 -15.93
N LEU A 114 18.89 9.34 -15.60
CA LEU A 114 19.27 10.36 -16.58
C LEU A 114 20.80 10.53 -16.55
N LYS A 115 21.49 9.99 -17.55
CA LYS A 115 22.95 9.99 -17.64
C LYS A 115 23.47 11.29 -18.25
N LEU A 116 24.66 11.68 -17.83
CA LEU A 116 25.46 12.74 -18.43
C LEU A 116 26.72 12.13 -19.05
N LEU A 117 26.98 12.45 -20.31
CA LEU A 117 27.99 11.82 -21.15
C LEU A 117 28.81 12.87 -21.92
N ASN A 118 29.96 12.45 -22.45
CA ASN A 118 30.77 13.22 -23.41
C ASN A 118 30.98 14.72 -23.03
N PRO A 119 31.47 15.04 -21.82
CA PRO A 119 31.66 16.43 -21.41
C PRO A 119 32.70 17.15 -22.30
N VAL A 120 32.41 18.39 -22.66
CA VAL A 120 33.30 19.28 -23.43
C VAL A 120 33.46 20.59 -22.67
N ASN A 121 34.71 20.98 -22.38
CA ASN A 121 35.08 22.18 -21.62
C ASN A 121 34.49 22.23 -20.20
N CYS A 122 34.19 21.07 -19.62
CA CYS A 122 33.74 20.90 -18.25
C CYS A 122 34.19 19.54 -17.70
N GLU A 123 34.06 19.36 -16.39
CA GLU A 123 34.16 18.07 -15.72
C GLU A 123 32.78 17.66 -15.18
N LEU A 124 32.50 16.37 -15.05
CA LEU A 124 31.26 15.89 -14.43
C LEU A 124 31.48 15.63 -12.95
N SER A 125 30.71 16.26 -12.07
CA SER A 125 30.75 15.92 -10.63
C SER A 125 29.94 14.67 -10.31
N SER A 126 28.98 14.32 -11.18
CA SER A 126 28.21 13.07 -11.16
C SER A 126 27.98 12.60 -12.59
N SER A 127 27.85 11.29 -12.78
CA SER A 127 27.57 10.69 -14.10
C SER A 127 26.11 10.79 -14.52
N GLY A 128 25.24 11.41 -13.73
CA GLY A 128 23.80 11.49 -13.95
C GLY A 128 22.99 11.73 -12.68
N ALA A 129 21.68 11.57 -12.82
CA ALA A 129 20.69 11.61 -11.75
C ALA A 129 19.74 10.41 -11.86
N ILE A 130 19.00 10.17 -10.77
CA ILE A 130 17.86 9.23 -10.74
C ILE A 130 16.59 10.07 -10.80
N GLY A 131 15.69 9.72 -11.71
CA GLY A 131 14.30 10.12 -11.68
C GLY A 131 13.48 9.05 -10.97
N THR A 132 12.80 9.42 -9.89
CA THR A 132 11.87 8.53 -9.17
C THR A 132 10.44 8.95 -9.48
N ILE A 133 9.72 8.09 -10.19
CA ILE A 133 8.30 8.19 -10.47
C ILE A 133 7.58 7.58 -9.25
N ARG A 134 6.79 8.41 -8.56
CA ARG A 134 6.00 7.95 -7.42
C ARG A 134 4.59 7.66 -7.87
N ASN A 135 4.06 6.53 -7.42
CA ASN A 135 2.67 6.18 -7.61
C ASN A 135 1.78 6.94 -6.61
N ASP A 136 0.75 7.65 -7.09
CA ASP A 136 -0.34 8.23 -6.31
C ASP A 136 -1.70 7.56 -6.55
N ASP A 137 -1.72 6.47 -7.30
CA ASP A 137 -2.92 5.78 -7.72
C ASP A 137 -3.30 4.56 -6.88
N THR A 138 -4.60 4.24 -6.99
CA THR A 138 -5.23 3.17 -6.22
C THR A 138 -5.99 2.18 -7.07
N TYR A 139 -6.15 2.41 -8.39
CA TYR A 139 -6.92 1.50 -9.23
C TYR A 139 -6.10 0.27 -9.60
N LEU A 140 -6.42 -0.83 -8.93
CA LEU A 140 -5.96 -2.18 -9.23
C LEU A 140 -7.04 -2.92 -10.02
N PRO A 141 -6.82 -3.23 -11.31
CA PRO A 141 -7.73 -4.09 -12.05
C PRO A 141 -7.69 -5.51 -11.47
N VAL A 142 -8.85 -6.14 -11.32
CA VAL A 142 -8.93 -7.52 -10.85
C VAL A 142 -9.93 -8.30 -11.69
N ASP A 143 -9.53 -9.49 -12.14
CA ASP A 143 -10.42 -10.37 -12.89
C ASP A 143 -11.59 -10.83 -12.03
N ASP A 144 -12.81 -10.65 -12.54
CA ASP A 144 -14.06 -10.86 -11.81
C ASP A 144 -14.61 -12.30 -11.93
N GLN A 145 -13.78 -13.27 -12.31
CA GLN A 145 -14.19 -14.67 -12.37
C GLN A 145 -14.53 -15.25 -11.00
N GLY A 146 -15.27 -16.36 -11.03
CA GLY A 146 -15.55 -17.19 -9.87
C GLY A 146 -17.03 -17.28 -9.53
N TYR A 147 -17.33 -17.82 -8.36
CA TYR A 147 -18.71 -18.09 -7.93
C TYR A 147 -19.44 -16.80 -7.54
N VAL A 148 -20.75 -16.74 -7.82
CA VAL A 148 -21.62 -15.60 -7.46
C VAL A 148 -22.94 -16.15 -6.92
N THR A 149 -23.39 -15.62 -5.79
CA THR A 149 -24.72 -15.96 -5.23
C THR A 149 -25.85 -15.13 -5.86
N PRO A 150 -27.09 -15.65 -5.89
CA PRO A 150 -28.24 -14.86 -6.28
C PRO A 150 -28.48 -13.67 -5.32
N ASP A 151 -29.25 -12.69 -5.78
CA ASP A 151 -29.63 -11.50 -5.01
C ASP A 151 -30.84 -11.73 -4.09
N SER A 152 -31.43 -12.93 -4.11
CA SER A 152 -32.64 -13.27 -3.38
C SER A 152 -32.76 -14.78 -3.11
N TYR A 153 -33.38 -15.12 -1.97
CA TYR A 153 -33.68 -16.48 -1.57
C TYR A 153 -35.13 -16.59 -1.10
N ALA A 154 -35.81 -17.68 -1.45
CA ALA A 154 -37.19 -17.88 -1.04
C ALA A 154 -37.30 -17.93 0.49
N GLY A 155 -38.19 -17.09 1.06
CA GLY A 155 -38.37 -16.99 2.52
C GLY A 155 -37.32 -16.15 3.24
N TRP A 156 -36.51 -15.37 2.50
CA TRP A 156 -35.52 -14.45 3.05
C TRP A 156 -35.67 -13.06 2.43
N ASN A 157 -35.50 -12.03 3.23
CA ASN A 157 -35.44 -10.63 2.80
C ASN A 157 -33.99 -10.16 2.85
N LEU A 158 -33.51 -9.51 1.78
CA LEU A 158 -32.23 -8.78 1.79
C LEU A 158 -32.39 -7.55 2.69
N VAL A 159 -31.77 -7.56 3.87
CA VAL A 159 -31.92 -6.51 4.89
C VAL A 159 -30.78 -5.50 4.88
N TRP A 160 -29.60 -5.92 4.44
CA TRP A 160 -28.44 -5.05 4.27
C TRP A 160 -27.46 -5.63 3.25
N ARG A 161 -26.71 -4.76 2.59
CA ARG A 161 -25.61 -5.12 1.70
C ARG A 161 -24.60 -3.99 1.60
N ASP A 162 -23.37 -4.35 1.30
CA ASP A 162 -22.39 -3.46 0.73
C ASP A 162 -21.85 -4.12 -0.54
N GLU A 163 -22.03 -3.45 -1.67
CA GLU A 163 -21.60 -3.92 -2.99
C GLU A 163 -20.34 -3.17 -3.45
N PHE A 164 -19.77 -2.31 -2.59
CA PHE A 164 -18.51 -1.59 -2.81
C PHE A 164 -18.40 -0.80 -4.14
N ASN A 165 -19.52 -0.48 -4.79
CA ASN A 165 -19.58 0.26 -6.06
C ASN A 165 -19.27 1.78 -5.93
N GLY A 166 -19.03 2.28 -4.73
CA GLY A 166 -18.66 3.67 -4.50
C GLY A 166 -17.21 3.98 -4.93
N THR A 167 -16.76 5.21 -4.72
CA THR A 167 -15.34 5.58 -4.91
C THR A 167 -14.56 5.56 -3.60
N THR A 168 -15.25 5.38 -2.46
CA THR A 168 -14.68 5.38 -1.12
C THR A 168 -15.43 4.37 -0.25
N ILE A 169 -14.77 3.86 0.78
CA ILE A 169 -15.39 3.03 1.81
C ILE A 169 -16.49 3.84 2.52
N ASP A 170 -17.70 3.28 2.67
CA ASP A 170 -18.83 3.97 3.27
C ASP A 170 -18.68 4.05 4.82
N PRO A 171 -18.51 5.24 5.41
CA PRO A 171 -18.40 5.39 6.87
C PRO A 171 -19.71 5.08 7.61
N ALA A 172 -20.85 4.94 6.92
CA ALA A 172 -22.09 4.44 7.50
C ALA A 172 -22.09 2.92 7.71
N ASN A 173 -21.17 2.20 7.06
CA ASN A 173 -21.02 0.75 7.18
C ASN A 173 -19.77 0.35 7.98
N TRP A 174 -18.66 1.07 7.80
CA TRP A 174 -17.34 0.64 8.27
C TRP A 174 -16.59 1.69 9.10
N LYS A 175 -15.79 1.21 10.05
CA LYS A 175 -14.76 1.94 10.79
C LYS A 175 -13.47 1.14 10.79
N HIS A 176 -12.35 1.78 11.09
CA HIS A 176 -11.05 1.13 11.21
C HIS A 176 -10.64 0.99 12.67
N GLU A 177 -10.08 -0.17 13.01
CA GLU A 177 -9.26 -0.33 14.21
C GLU A 177 -7.78 -0.19 13.84
N THR A 178 -7.01 0.55 14.67
CA THR A 178 -5.61 0.86 14.37
C THR A 178 -4.67 0.40 15.48
N GLY A 179 -3.46 -0.03 15.13
CA GLY A 179 -2.40 -0.38 16.08
C GLY A 179 -1.69 -1.71 15.79
N ASN A 180 -0.63 -1.98 16.58
CA ASN A 180 0.29 -3.12 16.42
C ASN A 180 0.57 -3.86 17.74
N HIS A 181 -0.38 -3.90 18.68
CA HIS A 181 -0.20 -4.56 19.98
C HIS A 181 -0.38 -6.09 19.93
N GLY A 182 -0.23 -6.69 18.75
CA GLY A 182 -0.28 -8.14 18.52
C GLY A 182 -1.67 -8.78 18.54
N TRP A 183 -2.74 -8.01 18.79
CA TRP A 183 -4.15 -8.40 18.64
C TRP A 183 -4.55 -9.74 19.30
N GLY A 184 -3.87 -10.12 20.38
CA GLY A 184 -4.07 -11.40 21.08
C GLY A 184 -3.34 -12.60 20.47
N ASN A 185 -2.83 -12.46 19.24
CA ASN A 185 -2.27 -13.56 18.46
C ASN A 185 -0.79 -13.42 18.10
N ASN A 186 -0.08 -12.44 18.69
CA ASN A 186 1.30 -12.09 18.33
C ASN A 186 1.46 -11.71 16.85
N GLU A 187 0.44 -11.04 16.32
CA GLU A 187 0.42 -10.45 14.99
C GLU A 187 1.49 -9.35 14.85
N LEU A 188 2.06 -9.20 13.65
CA LEU A 188 3.21 -8.32 13.40
C LEU A 188 2.82 -6.99 12.75
N GLN A 189 1.70 -6.91 12.04
CA GLN A 189 1.27 -5.71 11.33
C GLN A 189 0.88 -4.56 12.27
N TYR A 190 0.98 -3.35 11.73
CA TYR A 190 0.24 -2.19 12.22
C TYR A 190 -1.02 -2.02 11.37
N TYR A 191 -2.20 -2.17 11.98
CA TYR A 191 -3.44 -1.80 11.30
C TYR A 191 -3.57 -0.28 11.20
N THR A 192 -3.89 0.23 10.01
CA THR A 192 -4.05 1.67 9.75
C THR A 192 -5.43 1.96 9.16
N ASP A 193 -5.79 3.24 9.14
CA ASP A 193 -6.92 3.83 8.42
C ASP A 193 -6.46 4.54 7.13
N ARG A 194 -5.22 4.31 6.68
CA ARG A 194 -4.66 4.96 5.50
C ARG A 194 -5.29 4.38 4.23
N PRO A 195 -5.51 5.22 3.20
CA PRO A 195 -5.96 4.76 1.89
C PRO A 195 -4.95 3.81 1.22
N ASP A 196 -3.73 3.71 1.74
CA ASP A 196 -2.72 2.75 1.29
C ASP A 196 -3.02 1.29 1.70
N ASN A 197 -3.86 1.08 2.73
CA ASN A 197 -4.12 -0.25 3.29
C ASN A 197 -5.57 -0.70 3.12
N SER A 198 -6.50 0.21 2.86
CA SER A 198 -7.87 -0.15 2.45
C SER A 198 -8.50 0.94 1.61
N TYR A 199 -9.09 0.55 0.49
CA TYR A 199 -9.67 1.47 -0.50
C TYR A 199 -10.67 0.73 -1.38
N ILE A 200 -11.42 1.48 -2.20
CA ILE A 200 -12.28 0.89 -3.23
C ILE A 200 -11.54 0.95 -4.56
N SER A 201 -11.45 -0.18 -5.25
CA SER A 201 -10.91 -0.28 -6.60
C SER A 201 -11.72 -1.26 -7.42
N ASP A 202 -12.01 -0.90 -8.68
CA ASP A 202 -12.74 -1.76 -9.62
C ASP A 202 -14.06 -2.32 -9.04
N GLY A 203 -14.79 -1.48 -8.29
CA GLY A 203 -16.05 -1.81 -7.63
C GLY A 203 -15.93 -2.73 -6.41
N LYS A 204 -14.72 -2.95 -5.87
CA LYS A 204 -14.46 -3.89 -4.78
C LYS A 204 -13.75 -3.21 -3.64
N LEU A 205 -14.00 -3.66 -2.41
CA LEU A 205 -13.15 -3.34 -1.29
C LEU A 205 -11.82 -4.08 -1.45
N VAL A 206 -10.72 -3.34 -1.38
CA VAL A 206 -9.37 -3.88 -1.31
C VAL A 206 -8.84 -3.67 0.10
N ILE A 207 -8.39 -4.74 0.75
CA ILE A 207 -7.52 -4.66 1.93
C ILE A 207 -6.12 -5.08 1.49
N GLU A 208 -5.14 -4.24 1.77
CA GLU A 208 -3.76 -4.42 1.32
C GLU A 208 -2.81 -4.53 2.52
N ALA A 209 -2.10 -5.66 2.59
CA ALA A 209 -1.00 -5.85 3.51
C ALA A 209 0.34 -5.51 2.83
N LYS A 210 1.12 -4.60 3.41
CA LYS A 210 2.38 -4.10 2.86
C LYS A 210 3.54 -4.43 3.79
N LYS A 211 4.73 -4.60 3.20
CA LYS A 211 5.99 -4.61 3.95
C LYS A 211 6.59 -3.21 3.94
N GLU A 212 6.38 -2.47 5.02
CA GLU A 212 6.87 -1.10 5.20
C GLU A 212 7.13 -0.80 6.68
N ASN A 213 8.03 0.13 6.97
CA ASN A 213 8.24 0.57 8.34
C ASN A 213 7.22 1.64 8.72
N PHE A 214 6.29 1.32 9.62
CA PHE A 214 5.27 2.25 10.08
C PHE A 214 4.89 1.98 11.53
N GLY A 215 4.80 3.02 12.37
CA GLY A 215 4.33 2.89 13.75
C GLY A 215 5.11 1.89 14.62
N GLY A 216 6.38 1.62 14.29
CA GLY A 216 7.21 0.61 14.97
C GLY A 216 7.00 -0.83 14.50
N SER A 217 6.17 -1.07 13.49
CA SER A 217 6.04 -2.34 12.77
C SER A 217 6.81 -2.32 11.44
N GLN A 218 7.09 -3.51 10.90
CA GLN A 218 7.65 -3.74 9.56
C GLN A 218 6.57 -4.11 8.53
N TYR A 219 5.31 -4.17 8.95
CA TYR A 219 4.18 -4.49 8.09
C TYR A 219 3.00 -3.58 8.43
N THR A 220 2.19 -3.26 7.43
CA THR A 220 0.93 -2.54 7.60
C THR A 220 -0.20 -3.31 6.95
N SER A 221 -1.41 -3.13 7.46
CA SER A 221 -2.64 -3.63 6.82
C SER A 221 -3.84 -2.82 7.31
N ALA A 222 -5.06 -3.28 7.05
CA ALA A 222 -6.29 -2.71 7.60
C ALA A 222 -7.12 -3.77 8.34
N ARG A 223 -7.85 -3.32 9.36
CA ARG A 223 -8.87 -4.07 10.09
C ARG A 223 -10.11 -3.20 10.17
N MET A 224 -11.12 -3.57 9.41
CA MET A 224 -12.37 -2.85 9.28
C MET A 224 -13.45 -3.53 10.11
N ILE A 225 -14.25 -2.76 10.84
CA ILE A 225 -15.34 -3.26 11.68
C ILE A 225 -16.65 -2.54 11.36
N SER A 226 -17.77 -3.23 11.50
CA SER A 226 -19.12 -2.63 11.39
C SER A 226 -19.76 -2.30 12.74
N ALA A 227 -19.00 -2.39 13.85
CA ALA A 227 -19.52 -2.21 15.21
C ALA A 227 -20.21 -0.86 15.44
N GLY A 228 -21.39 -0.91 16.04
CA GLY A 228 -22.26 0.24 16.26
C GLY A 228 -22.75 0.91 14.96
N LEU A 229 -22.61 0.26 13.81
CA LEU A 229 -23.09 0.70 12.51
C LEU A 229 -24.05 -0.33 11.90
N GLN A 230 -23.56 -1.55 11.66
CA GLN A 230 -24.29 -2.66 11.07
C GLN A 230 -24.06 -3.90 11.94
N GLU A 231 -25.11 -4.34 12.63
CA GLU A 231 -25.10 -5.46 13.58
C GLU A 231 -26.32 -6.35 13.31
N PHE A 232 -26.10 -7.66 13.32
CA PHE A 232 -27.14 -8.62 12.94
C PHE A 232 -27.21 -9.77 13.94
N GLN A 233 -28.42 -10.20 14.23
CA GLN A 233 -28.71 -11.43 14.95
C GLN A 233 -29.41 -12.39 13.98
N TYR A 234 -28.80 -13.55 13.72
CA TYR A 234 -29.25 -14.51 12.72
C TYR A 234 -29.25 -13.95 11.30
N GLY A 235 -29.26 -14.86 10.33
CA GLY A 235 -29.29 -14.51 8.93
C GLY A 235 -28.61 -15.54 8.03
N ARG A 236 -28.81 -15.36 6.72
CA ARG A 236 -27.85 -15.81 5.72
C ARG A 236 -26.93 -14.64 5.41
N ILE A 237 -25.63 -14.88 5.46
CA ILE A 237 -24.60 -13.88 5.18
C ILE A 237 -23.75 -14.45 4.05
N ASP A 238 -23.70 -13.76 2.92
CA ASP A 238 -22.88 -14.11 1.77
C ASP A 238 -21.78 -13.06 1.62
N ILE A 239 -20.51 -13.47 1.61
CA ILE A 239 -19.37 -12.59 1.33
C ILE A 239 -18.61 -13.16 0.14
N ARG A 240 -18.57 -12.41 -0.96
CA ARG A 240 -17.80 -12.79 -2.15
C ARG A 240 -16.42 -12.14 -2.08
N ALA A 241 -15.38 -12.96 -2.02
CA ALA A 241 -14.02 -12.46 -1.89
C ALA A 241 -12.98 -13.34 -2.62
N LYS A 242 -11.88 -12.70 -3.00
CA LYS A 242 -10.65 -13.31 -3.52
C LYS A 242 -9.53 -13.02 -2.53
N LEU A 243 -8.80 -14.06 -2.12
CA LEU A 243 -7.96 -14.02 -0.93
C LEU A 243 -6.46 -13.96 -1.26
N PRO A 244 -5.64 -13.33 -0.41
CA PRO A 244 -4.19 -13.36 -0.53
C PRO A 244 -3.61 -14.72 -0.16
N GLU A 245 -2.33 -14.92 -0.46
CA GLU A 245 -1.58 -16.13 -0.11
C GLU A 245 -0.17 -15.83 0.40
N GLY A 246 0.55 -16.87 0.81
CA GLY A 246 1.93 -16.78 1.26
C GLY A 246 2.11 -17.02 2.75
N LYS A 247 3.33 -17.42 3.12
CA LYS A 247 3.67 -17.73 4.51
C LYS A 247 3.42 -16.52 5.40
N GLY A 248 2.75 -16.75 6.53
CA GLY A 248 2.45 -15.70 7.51
C GLY A 248 1.35 -14.72 7.12
N ILE A 249 0.68 -14.89 5.98
CA ILE A 249 -0.48 -14.08 5.61
C ILE A 249 -1.75 -14.74 6.15
N TRP A 250 -2.62 -13.96 6.80
CA TRP A 250 -3.82 -14.47 7.47
C TRP A 250 -5.00 -13.52 7.27
N PRO A 251 -5.68 -13.55 6.11
CA PRO A 251 -6.93 -12.86 5.90
C PRO A 251 -8.07 -13.55 6.66
N ALA A 252 -8.97 -12.74 7.19
CA ALA A 252 -10.16 -13.20 7.89
C ALA A 252 -11.37 -12.34 7.55
N LEU A 253 -12.51 -13.01 7.38
CA LEU A 253 -13.85 -12.44 7.29
C LEU A 253 -14.67 -13.07 8.40
N TRP A 254 -14.99 -12.31 9.44
CA TRP A 254 -15.47 -12.86 10.70
C TRP A 254 -16.37 -11.88 11.44
N MET A 255 -16.86 -12.31 12.59
CA MET A 255 -17.82 -11.57 13.39
C MET A 255 -17.49 -11.68 14.88
N LEU A 256 -17.78 -10.62 15.64
CA LEU A 256 -17.76 -10.61 17.11
C LEU A 256 -19.11 -10.19 17.67
N GLY A 257 -19.46 -10.69 18.86
CA GLY A 257 -20.63 -10.23 19.59
C GLY A 257 -20.58 -8.73 19.86
N SER A 258 -21.70 -8.05 19.64
CA SER A 258 -21.80 -6.58 19.70
C SER A 258 -21.60 -6.02 21.12
N ASP A 259 -21.71 -6.88 22.13
CA ASP A 259 -21.43 -6.58 23.52
C ASP A 259 -19.95 -6.78 23.90
N PHE A 260 -19.03 -6.98 22.93
CA PHE A 260 -17.60 -7.20 23.14
C PHE A 260 -16.97 -6.22 24.15
N TRP A 261 -17.24 -4.92 24.07
CA TRP A 261 -16.63 -3.94 24.98
C TRP A 261 -17.18 -4.00 26.42
N THR A 262 -18.33 -4.62 26.64
CA THR A 262 -18.90 -4.82 27.98
C THR A 262 -18.62 -6.21 28.54
N THR A 263 -18.61 -7.23 27.69
CA THR A 263 -18.54 -8.64 28.06
C THR A 263 -17.13 -9.22 27.92
N GLY A 264 -16.38 -8.75 26.92
CA GLY A 264 -15.03 -9.21 26.59
C GLY A 264 -15.01 -10.58 25.89
N TRP A 265 -13.91 -10.85 25.20
CA TRP A 265 -13.64 -12.16 24.62
C TRP A 265 -13.18 -13.15 25.70
N PRO A 266 -13.57 -14.44 25.64
CA PRO A 266 -14.35 -15.09 24.59
C PRO A 266 -15.88 -15.06 24.82
N ASN A 267 -16.35 -14.44 25.89
CA ASN A 267 -17.75 -14.48 26.33
C ASN A 267 -18.72 -13.65 25.48
N CYS A 268 -18.22 -12.79 24.58
CA CYS A 268 -19.07 -12.12 23.57
C CYS A 268 -19.41 -13.05 22.40
N GLY A 269 -18.68 -14.16 22.24
CA GLY A 269 -18.76 -15.01 21.06
C GLY A 269 -18.03 -14.44 19.84
N GLU A 270 -17.59 -15.36 18.98
CA GLU A 270 -16.88 -15.10 17.73
C GLU A 270 -17.36 -16.10 16.67
N ILE A 271 -17.63 -15.62 15.46
CA ILE A 271 -17.98 -16.47 14.30
C ILE A 271 -17.04 -16.12 13.15
N ASP A 272 -16.11 -17.02 12.87
CA ASP A 272 -15.20 -16.92 11.73
C ASP A 272 -15.90 -17.52 10.52
N ILE A 273 -16.41 -16.66 9.63
CA ILE A 273 -17.08 -17.08 8.40
C ILE A 273 -16.03 -17.71 7.46
N MET A 274 -14.86 -17.08 7.40
CA MET A 274 -13.72 -17.56 6.63
C MET A 274 -12.41 -17.07 7.27
N GLU A 275 -11.51 -18.01 7.50
CA GLU A 275 -10.08 -17.75 7.66
C GLU A 275 -9.27 -18.63 6.73
N ILE A 276 -8.12 -18.14 6.29
CA ILE A 276 -7.10 -18.94 5.61
C ILE A 276 -5.76 -18.77 6.31
N VAL A 277 -4.96 -19.82 6.27
CA VAL A 277 -3.54 -19.70 6.51
C VAL A 277 -2.85 -19.60 5.15
N GLY A 278 -2.22 -18.48 4.84
CA GLY A 278 -1.79 -18.19 3.46
C GLY A 278 -0.81 -19.18 2.83
N HIS A 279 -0.11 -20.02 3.61
CA HIS A 279 0.72 -21.11 3.07
C HIS A 279 -0.05 -22.40 2.75
N GLU A 280 -1.35 -22.43 3.04
CA GLU A 280 -2.33 -23.44 2.65
C GLU A 280 -3.43 -22.79 1.78
N PRO A 281 -3.07 -22.22 0.61
CA PRO A 281 -3.92 -21.26 -0.11
C PRO A 281 -5.19 -21.87 -0.76
N SER A 282 -5.39 -23.18 -0.61
CA SER A 282 -6.56 -23.90 -1.12
C SER A 282 -7.51 -24.35 -0.01
N THR A 283 -7.23 -24.07 1.27
CA THR A 283 -8.00 -24.55 2.41
C THR A 283 -8.52 -23.40 3.26
N VAL A 284 -9.83 -23.32 3.46
CA VAL A 284 -10.44 -22.34 4.38
C VAL A 284 -11.00 -23.00 5.62
N HIS A 285 -11.09 -22.21 6.70
CA HIS A 285 -11.58 -22.61 8.01
C HIS A 285 -12.82 -21.79 8.38
N GLY A 286 -13.79 -22.47 8.97
CA GLY A 286 -14.97 -21.84 9.57
C GLY A 286 -15.09 -22.29 11.01
N THR A 287 -15.00 -21.33 11.92
CA THR A 287 -14.82 -21.58 13.36
C THR A 287 -15.78 -20.72 14.17
N ALA A 288 -16.13 -21.20 15.36
CA ALA A 288 -16.84 -20.43 16.36
C ALA A 288 -16.09 -20.51 17.69
N HIS A 289 -16.00 -19.39 18.41
CA HIS A 289 -15.32 -19.28 19.70
C HIS A 289 -16.27 -18.73 20.75
N TRP A 290 -16.23 -19.27 21.96
CA TRP A 290 -17.07 -18.81 23.07
C TRP A 290 -16.41 -19.10 24.43
N GLY A 291 -16.99 -18.56 25.50
CA GLY A 291 -16.61 -18.91 26.86
C GLY A 291 -17.45 -20.05 27.42
N ASP A 292 -16.83 -21.05 28.04
CA ASP A 292 -17.58 -21.99 28.87
C ASP A 292 -18.17 -21.31 30.12
N PHE A 293 -18.97 -22.02 30.92
CA PHE A 293 -19.55 -21.49 32.15
C PHE A 293 -18.53 -21.03 33.21
N SER A 294 -17.24 -21.37 33.04
CA SER A 294 -16.14 -20.91 33.89
C SER A 294 -15.37 -19.74 33.26
N GLY A 295 -15.78 -19.27 32.08
CA GLY A 295 -15.12 -18.24 31.30
C GLY A 295 -13.87 -18.71 30.55
N ASN A 296 -13.64 -20.03 30.44
CA ASN A 296 -12.52 -20.54 29.63
C ASN A 296 -12.88 -20.51 28.15
N HIS A 297 -11.90 -20.21 27.31
CA HIS A 297 -12.06 -20.27 25.86
C HIS A 297 -12.35 -21.70 25.38
N VAL A 298 -13.39 -21.81 24.56
CA VAL A 298 -13.75 -23.00 23.79
C VAL A 298 -13.90 -22.61 22.33
N SER A 299 -13.57 -23.53 21.43
CA SER A 299 -13.79 -23.36 19.99
C SER A 299 -14.30 -24.64 19.35
N TYR A 300 -15.01 -24.47 18.24
CA TYR A 300 -15.43 -25.54 17.35
C TYR A 300 -15.32 -25.06 15.91
N GLY A 301 -14.60 -25.82 15.09
CA GLY A 301 -14.40 -25.47 13.69
C GLY A 301 -14.15 -26.68 12.83
N ASN A 302 -14.28 -26.47 11.52
CA ASN A 302 -13.91 -27.43 10.49
C ASN A 302 -13.30 -26.67 9.32
N SER A 303 -12.68 -27.40 8.39
CA SER A 303 -12.13 -26.83 7.17
C SER A 303 -12.66 -27.52 5.92
N THR A 304 -12.47 -26.86 4.79
CA THR A 304 -12.70 -27.44 3.46
C THR A 304 -11.60 -26.99 2.51
N THR A 305 -11.25 -27.86 1.55
CA THR A 305 -10.17 -27.63 0.59
C THR A 305 -10.74 -27.68 -0.83
N LEU A 306 -10.34 -26.72 -1.68
CA LEU A 306 -10.69 -26.73 -3.10
C LEU A 306 -10.16 -28.01 -3.77
N SER A 307 -10.95 -28.55 -4.69
CA SER A 307 -10.53 -29.74 -5.45
C SER A 307 -9.39 -29.46 -6.43
N SER A 308 -9.21 -28.19 -6.82
CA SER A 308 -8.13 -27.67 -7.66
C SER A 308 -8.02 -26.16 -7.47
N GLY A 309 -6.84 -25.59 -7.74
CA GLY A 309 -6.61 -24.15 -7.65
C GLY A 309 -6.48 -23.65 -6.22
N LYS A 310 -6.56 -22.33 -6.06
CA LYS A 310 -6.37 -21.61 -4.81
C LYS A 310 -7.37 -20.47 -4.69
N PHE A 311 -7.61 -19.98 -3.47
CA PHE A 311 -8.48 -18.82 -3.24
C PHE A 311 -7.91 -17.49 -3.74
N SER A 312 -6.66 -17.50 -4.21
CA SER A 312 -5.98 -16.39 -4.88
C SER A 312 -6.16 -16.40 -6.41
N ASP A 313 -6.79 -17.43 -6.98
CA ASP A 313 -7.00 -17.55 -8.44
C ASP A 313 -8.27 -16.79 -8.89
N GLU A 314 -9.39 -16.97 -8.20
CA GLU A 314 -10.70 -16.39 -8.53
C GLU A 314 -11.53 -16.06 -7.27
N PHE A 315 -12.68 -15.40 -7.44
CA PHE A 315 -13.58 -15.10 -6.32
C PHE A 315 -14.39 -16.32 -5.90
N HIS A 316 -14.54 -16.49 -4.59
CA HIS A 316 -15.43 -17.49 -3.99
C HIS A 316 -16.43 -16.80 -3.06
N VAL A 317 -17.54 -17.48 -2.75
CA VAL A 317 -18.51 -17.00 -1.78
C VAL A 317 -18.42 -17.81 -0.49
N PHE A 318 -18.09 -17.11 0.58
CA PHE A 318 -18.06 -17.61 1.95
C PHE A 318 -19.38 -17.25 2.62
N THR A 319 -20.10 -18.27 3.08
CA THR A 319 -21.45 -18.09 3.61
C THR A 319 -21.61 -18.70 4.98
N ILE A 320 -22.32 -18.00 5.86
CA ILE A 320 -23.00 -18.65 6.98
C ILE A 320 -24.52 -18.57 6.85
N ILE A 321 -25.20 -19.64 7.28
CA ILE A 321 -26.63 -19.60 7.62
C ILE A 321 -26.73 -19.85 9.12
N TRP A 322 -27.09 -18.80 9.84
CA TRP A 322 -27.20 -18.75 11.28
C TRP A 322 -28.66 -18.51 11.68
N ASP A 323 -29.21 -19.42 12.45
CA ASP A 323 -30.56 -19.35 13.01
C ASP A 323 -30.52 -19.61 14.53
N ASN A 324 -31.66 -19.72 15.18
CA ASN A 324 -31.74 -19.93 16.63
C ASN A 324 -31.37 -21.37 17.07
N GLU A 325 -31.07 -22.28 16.15
CA GLU A 325 -30.68 -23.65 16.46
C GLU A 325 -29.24 -23.94 16.06
N LYS A 326 -28.75 -23.36 14.96
CA LYS A 326 -27.43 -23.69 14.41
C LYS A 326 -26.77 -22.56 13.63
N ILE A 327 -25.46 -22.69 13.51
CA ILE A 327 -24.63 -21.99 12.53
C ILE A 327 -24.13 -23.02 11.52
N ARG A 328 -24.23 -22.72 10.23
CA ARG A 328 -23.81 -23.59 9.12
C ARG A 328 -22.91 -22.81 8.18
N TRP A 329 -21.74 -23.35 7.86
CA TRP A 329 -20.77 -22.72 6.97
C TRP A 329 -20.76 -23.39 5.61
N PHE A 330 -20.70 -22.57 4.56
CA PHE A 330 -20.69 -22.99 3.18
C PHE A 330 -19.56 -22.30 2.42
N LEU A 331 -19.01 -23.02 1.45
CA LEU A 331 -18.14 -22.49 0.42
C LEU A 331 -18.83 -22.72 -0.93
N ASP A 332 -19.15 -21.65 -1.65
CA ASP A 332 -19.85 -21.71 -2.94
C ASP A 332 -21.14 -22.55 -2.85
N ASP A 333 -21.94 -22.28 -1.81
CA ASP A 333 -23.15 -23.03 -1.43
C ASP A 333 -22.94 -24.51 -1.05
N ASN A 334 -21.70 -24.99 -0.92
CA ASN A 334 -21.40 -26.33 -0.41
C ASN A 334 -21.17 -26.30 1.10
N LEU A 335 -22.07 -26.94 1.86
CA LEU A 335 -21.98 -27.07 3.31
C LEU A 335 -20.73 -27.87 3.70
N TYR A 336 -19.92 -27.33 4.63
CA TYR A 336 -18.76 -28.05 5.16
C TYR A 336 -18.64 -28.05 6.70
N ASN A 337 -19.37 -27.17 7.40
CA ASN A 337 -19.40 -27.15 8.86
C ASN A 337 -20.80 -26.88 9.40
N THR A 338 -21.11 -27.39 10.60
CA THR A 338 -22.36 -27.14 11.32
C THR A 338 -22.12 -27.19 12.82
N LEU A 339 -22.55 -26.15 13.54
CA LEU A 339 -22.55 -26.09 14.99
C LEU A 339 -24.00 -26.00 15.49
N ASP A 340 -24.40 -26.92 16.36
CA ASP A 340 -25.64 -26.83 17.14
C ASP A 340 -25.43 -25.85 18.30
N ILE A 341 -26.22 -24.77 18.34
CA ILE A 341 -26.17 -23.72 19.35
C ILE A 341 -27.36 -23.77 20.32
N THR A 342 -28.22 -24.80 20.25
CA THR A 342 -29.31 -24.99 21.22
C THR A 342 -28.86 -25.21 22.68
N PRO A 343 -27.67 -25.77 22.99
CA PRO A 343 -27.20 -25.86 24.36
C PRO A 343 -27.06 -24.47 25.01
N SER A 344 -27.52 -24.32 26.24
CA SER A 344 -27.46 -23.04 26.97
C SER A 344 -26.04 -22.52 27.25
N ALA A 345 -25.01 -23.33 26.98
CA ALA A 345 -23.59 -22.96 27.08
C ALA A 345 -23.09 -22.16 25.86
N LEU A 346 -23.94 -21.92 24.86
CA LEU A 346 -23.64 -21.25 23.59
C LEU A 346 -24.52 -20.00 23.42
N SER A 347 -24.92 -19.39 24.55
CA SER A 347 -25.87 -18.29 24.60
C SER A 347 -25.40 -17.00 23.91
N GLU A 348 -24.09 -16.88 23.73
CA GLU A 348 -23.39 -15.83 23.01
C GLU A 348 -23.87 -15.76 21.56
N PHE A 349 -24.05 -16.91 20.91
CA PHE A 349 -24.55 -17.02 19.52
C PHE A 349 -26.05 -16.75 19.37
N HIS A 350 -26.69 -16.27 20.43
CA HIS A 350 -28.03 -15.70 20.41
C HIS A 350 -28.02 -14.18 20.65
N GLN A 351 -26.87 -13.51 20.59
CA GLN A 351 -26.76 -12.04 20.61
C GLN A 351 -26.53 -11.47 19.20
N PRO A 352 -26.67 -10.15 19.00
CA PRO A 352 -26.25 -9.49 17.76
C PRO A 352 -24.73 -9.48 17.59
N PHE A 353 -24.25 -9.60 16.36
CA PHE A 353 -22.82 -9.58 16.01
C PHE A 353 -22.54 -8.50 14.95
N PHE A 354 -21.33 -7.93 14.97
CA PHE A 354 -20.80 -7.05 13.91
C PHE A 354 -19.73 -7.77 13.08
N PHE A 355 -19.49 -7.30 11.86
CA PHE A 355 -18.48 -7.83 10.94
C PHE A 355 -17.10 -7.26 11.19
N ILE A 356 -16.08 -8.06 10.90
CA ILE A 356 -14.67 -7.69 10.92
C ILE A 356 -13.99 -8.27 9.69
N PHE A 357 -13.38 -7.40 8.87
CA PHE A 357 -12.57 -7.78 7.72
C PHE A 357 -11.13 -7.31 7.92
N ASN A 358 -10.15 -8.21 7.79
CA ASN A 358 -8.75 -7.85 7.94
C ASN A 358 -7.81 -8.80 7.19
N ILE A 359 -6.56 -8.36 7.00
CA ILE A 359 -5.42 -9.23 6.73
C ILE A 359 -4.43 -9.09 7.88
N ALA A 360 -4.27 -10.13 8.70
CA ALA A 360 -3.15 -10.21 9.64
C ALA A 360 -1.87 -10.63 8.91
N VAL A 361 -0.73 -10.19 9.44
CA VAL A 361 0.61 -10.57 9.00
C VAL A 361 1.37 -11.10 10.20
N GLY A 362 1.77 -12.36 10.14
CA GLY A 362 2.30 -13.09 11.29
C GLY A 362 1.20 -13.54 12.24
N GLY A 363 1.63 -14.23 13.31
CA GLY A 363 0.74 -14.71 14.37
C GLY A 363 1.08 -16.13 14.79
N ASN A 364 0.48 -16.57 15.89
CA ASN A 364 0.70 -17.89 16.49
C ASN A 364 0.37 -19.03 15.51
N TRP A 365 -0.71 -18.88 14.74
CA TRP A 365 -1.20 -19.89 13.82
C TRP A 365 -0.54 -19.84 12.43
N PRO A 366 -0.53 -18.72 11.70
CA PRO A 366 0.09 -18.68 10.37
C PRO A 366 1.63 -18.74 10.42
N GLY A 367 2.23 -18.44 11.58
CA GLY A 367 3.66 -18.18 11.73
C GLY A 367 4.05 -16.84 11.10
N SER A 368 5.32 -16.43 11.23
CA SER A 368 5.80 -15.20 10.61
C SER A 368 6.01 -15.37 9.10
N PRO A 369 5.90 -14.27 8.31
CA PRO A 369 6.42 -14.24 6.94
C PRO A 369 7.90 -14.62 6.87
N ASP A 370 8.30 -15.20 5.75
CA ASP A 370 9.69 -15.56 5.46
C ASP A 370 10.13 -15.07 4.07
N GLY A 371 11.31 -15.50 3.60
CA GLY A 371 11.85 -15.10 2.29
C GLY A 371 11.02 -15.55 1.08
N THR A 372 10.00 -16.38 1.26
CA THR A 372 9.07 -16.82 0.21
C THR A 372 7.80 -15.97 0.15
N THR A 373 7.54 -15.13 1.16
CA THR A 373 6.34 -14.30 1.21
C THR A 373 6.51 -13.08 0.32
N VAL A 374 5.67 -12.98 -0.71
CA VAL A 374 5.64 -11.83 -1.62
C VAL A 374 4.73 -10.77 -1.01
N PHE A 375 5.17 -9.51 -1.03
CA PHE A 375 4.38 -8.34 -0.67
C PHE A 375 4.37 -7.35 -1.85
N PRO A 376 3.32 -6.53 -2.01
CA PRO A 376 2.10 -6.49 -1.20
C PRO A 376 1.18 -7.72 -1.39
N GLN A 377 0.20 -7.86 -0.49
CA GLN A 377 -0.84 -8.90 -0.53
C GLN A 377 -2.21 -8.25 -0.48
N TYR A 378 -3.16 -8.78 -1.24
CA TYR A 378 -4.48 -8.17 -1.44
C TYR A 378 -5.60 -9.15 -1.11
N MET A 379 -6.58 -8.69 -0.35
CA MET A 379 -7.89 -9.31 -0.23
C MET A 379 -8.89 -8.41 -0.95
N TYR A 380 -9.58 -8.95 -1.93
CA TYR A 380 -10.64 -8.27 -2.65
C TYR A 380 -11.99 -8.78 -2.15
N VAL A 381 -12.88 -7.89 -1.75
CA VAL A 381 -14.27 -8.21 -1.38
C VAL A 381 -15.18 -7.51 -2.36
N ASP A 382 -15.90 -8.31 -3.15
CA ASP A 382 -16.84 -7.81 -4.17
C ASP A 382 -18.16 -7.38 -3.53
N TYR A 383 -18.69 -8.20 -2.61
CA TYR A 383 -19.85 -7.80 -1.82
C TYR A 383 -19.92 -8.53 -0.49
N ILE A 384 -20.70 -7.94 0.41
CA ILE A 384 -21.34 -8.61 1.53
C ILE A 384 -22.85 -8.39 1.45
N ARG A 385 -23.63 -9.46 1.63
CA ARG A 385 -25.10 -9.41 1.63
C ARG A 385 -25.65 -10.16 2.84
N VAL A 386 -26.59 -9.54 3.54
CA VAL A 386 -27.25 -10.11 4.71
C VAL A 386 -28.74 -10.25 4.47
N PHE A 387 -29.23 -11.47 4.67
CA PHE A 387 -30.63 -11.83 4.50
C PHE A 387 -31.22 -12.36 5.81
N GLN A 388 -32.47 -12.01 6.10
CA GLN A 388 -33.19 -12.50 7.30
C GLN A 388 -34.60 -13.00 6.94
N GLN A 389 -35.11 -13.99 7.68
CA GLN A 389 -36.42 -14.62 7.47
C GLN A 389 -37.57 -13.79 8.03
#